data_AF-A0A7W9YPK9-F1
#
_entry.id   AF-A0A7W9YPK9-F1
#
_cell.length_a   1.000
_cell.length_b   1.000
_cell.length_c   1.000
_cell.angle_alpha   90.00
_cell.angle_beta   90.00
_cell.angle_gamma   90.00
#
_symmetry.space_group_name_H-M   'P 1'
#
loop_
_entity.id
_entity.type
_entity.pdbx_description
1 polymer ?
#
loop_
_entity_poly.entity_id
_entity_poly.type
_entity_poly.pdbx_seq_one_letter_code
_entity_poly.pdbx_strand_id
1 'polypeptide(L)' 'MGDMENKFEKAKGKAKETAGKAMGDSELEAEGKFDQTKAGVEEAAEDVKEKAGEAAEKIKNVFKR' A
#
# COMPACT_ATOMS: atom_id res chain seq x y z
N MET A 1 -2.40 3.75 -16.15
CA MET A 1 -3.43 4.51 -15.40
C MET A 1 -3.36 3.99 -13.96
N GLY A 2 -2.24 4.22 -13.25
CA GLY A 2 -1.98 3.59 -11.94
C GLY A 2 -1.37 4.56 -10.93
N ASP A 3 -0.56 5.51 -11.39
CA ASP A 3 0.06 6.51 -10.51
C ASP A 3 -0.92 7.58 -9.99
N MET A 4 -2.01 7.80 -10.72
CA MET A 4 -3.01 8.81 -10.35
C MET A 4 -3.95 8.30 -9.27
N GLU A 5 -4.35 7.03 -9.31
CA GLU A 5 -5.15 6.37 -8.26
C GLU A 5 -4.38 6.32 -6.95
N ASN A 6 -3.13 5.89 -6.96
CA ASN A 6 -2.29 5.83 -5.76
C ASN A 6 -2.09 7.20 -5.09
N LYS A 7 -1.90 8.26 -5.89
CA LYS A 7 -1.83 9.64 -5.39
C LYS A 7 -3.17 10.14 -4.87
N PHE A 8 -4.26 9.79 -5.55
CA PHE A 8 -5.61 10.18 -5.16
C PHE A 8 -6.02 9.51 -3.83
N GLU A 9 -5.72 8.23 -3.64
CA GLU A 9 -5.97 7.52 -2.39
C GLU A 9 -5.12 8.07 -1.23
N LYS A 10 -3.83 8.37 -1.46
CA LYS A 10 -2.99 9.06 -0.46
C LYS A 10 -3.55 10.44 -0.09
N ALA A 11 -4.04 11.20 -1.07
CA ALA A 11 -4.65 12.52 -0.82
C ALA A 11 -5.97 12.38 -0.06
N LYS A 12 -6.82 11.41 -0.41
CA LYS A 12 -8.09 11.11 0.25
C LYS A 12 -7.88 10.65 1.70
N GLY A 13 -6.89 9.79 1.95
CA GLY A 13 -6.52 9.34 3.30
C GLY A 13 -6.06 10.49 4.19
N LYS A 14 -5.18 11.38 3.67
CA LYS A 14 -4.79 12.61 4.40
C LYS A 14 -5.97 13.55 4.65
N ALA A 15 -6.87 13.69 3.68
CA ALA A 15 -8.06 14.51 3.83
C ALA A 15 -8.99 13.95 4.92
N LYS A 16 -9.24 12.63 4.93
CA LYS A 16 -9.99 11.95 5.99
C LYS A 16 -9.35 12.13 7.37
N GLU A 17 -8.02 11.96 7.48
CA GLU A 17 -7.33 12.14 8.76
C GLU A 17 -7.42 13.59 9.27
N THR A 18 -7.28 14.55 8.37
CA THR A 18 -7.36 15.98 8.72
C THR A 18 -8.79 16.40 9.08
N ALA A 19 -9.78 15.92 8.32
CA ALA A 19 -11.18 16.18 8.59
C ALA A 19 -11.64 15.52 9.90
N GLY A 20 -11.23 14.27 10.16
CA GLY A 20 -11.48 13.56 11.41
C GLY A 20 -10.91 14.30 12.62
N LYS A 21 -9.64 14.73 12.55
CA LYS A 21 -9.04 15.59 13.60
C LYS A 21 -9.78 16.89 13.82
N ALA A 22 -10.19 17.56 12.74
CA ALA A 22 -10.86 18.86 12.81
C ALA A 22 -12.29 18.74 13.38
N MET A 23 -13.00 17.65 13.08
CA MET A 23 -14.37 17.40 13.56
C MET A 23 -14.41 16.61 14.89
N GLY A 24 -13.26 16.11 15.37
CA GLY A 24 -13.20 15.21 16.53
C GLY A 24 -13.74 13.80 16.25
N ASP A 25 -13.83 13.42 14.97
CA ASP A 25 -14.35 12.14 14.53
C ASP A 25 -13.20 11.11 14.45
N SER A 26 -13.20 10.20 15.42
CA SER A 26 -12.15 9.17 15.57
C SER A 26 -12.24 8.10 14.49
N GLU A 27 -13.40 7.91 13.85
CA GLU A 27 -13.59 6.92 12.80
C GLU A 27 -12.92 7.38 11.51
N LEU A 28 -13.13 8.65 11.12
CA LEU A 28 -12.45 9.28 9.97
C LEU A 28 -10.93 9.37 10.14
N GLU A 29 -10.45 9.67 11.36
CA GLU A 29 -9.00 9.64 11.65
C GLU A 29 -8.44 8.22 11.50
N ALA A 30 -9.12 7.23 12.09
CA ALA A 30 -8.68 5.83 12.04
C ALA A 30 -8.69 5.28 10.62
N GLU A 31 -9.73 5.54 9.83
CA GLU A 31 -9.81 5.12 8.42
C GLU A 31 -8.63 5.68 7.61
N GLY A 32 -8.38 7.00 7.71
CA GLY A 32 -7.28 7.64 6.97
C GLY A 32 -5.92 7.04 7.30
N LYS A 33 -5.66 6.75 8.58
CA LYS A 33 -4.43 6.12 9.07
C LYS A 33 -4.34 4.64 8.68
N PHE A 34 -5.46 3.92 8.69
CA PHE A 34 -5.53 2.52 8.34
C PHE A 34 -5.28 2.32 6.84
N ASP A 35 -5.87 3.15 5.98
CA ASP A 35 -5.60 3.16 4.53
C ASP A 35 -4.12 3.41 4.24
N GLN A 36 -3.49 4.38 4.91
CA GLN A 36 -2.05 4.65 4.76
C GLN A 36 -1.19 3.45 5.17
N THR A 37 -1.53 2.82 6.30
CA THR A 37 -0.78 1.69 6.85
C THR A 37 -0.93 0.45 5.96
N LYS A 38 -2.16 0.16 5.52
CA LYS A 38 -2.48 -0.96 4.64
C LYS A 38 -1.77 -0.82 3.30
N ALA A 39 -1.78 0.37 2.70
CA ALA A 39 -1.04 0.64 1.47
C ALA A 39 0.47 0.43 1.64
N GLY A 40 1.07 0.91 2.74
CA GLY A 40 2.50 0.69 3.00
C GLY A 40 2.87 -0.77 3.23
N VAL A 41 1.99 -1.54 3.88
CA VAL A 41 2.17 -2.98 4.10
C VAL A 41 2.00 -3.77 2.81
N GLU A 42 0.98 -3.45 1.99
CA GLU A 42 0.79 -4.07 0.68
C GLU A 42 1.96 -3.78 -0.26
N GLU A 43 2.44 -2.54 -0.33
CA GLU A 43 3.59 -2.15 -1.14
C GLU A 43 4.85 -2.93 -0.71
N ALA A 44 5.14 -2.99 0.60
CA ALA A 44 6.28 -3.75 1.12
C ALA A 44 6.14 -5.28 0.88
N ALA A 45 4.92 -5.81 1.00
CA ALA A 45 4.65 -7.23 0.76
C ALA A 45 4.76 -7.58 -0.74
N GLU A 46 4.29 -6.72 -1.63
CA GLU A 46 4.46 -6.87 -3.08
C GLU A 46 5.93 -6.78 -3.48
N ASP A 47 6.70 -5.82 -2.97
CA ASP A 47 8.14 -5.69 -3.24
C ASP A 47 8.91 -6.95 -2.83
N VAL A 48 8.59 -7.53 -1.66
CA VAL A 48 9.21 -8.76 -1.18
C VAL A 48 8.77 -9.97 -2.01
N LYS A 49 7.48 -10.05 -2.36
CA LYS A 49 6.92 -11.14 -3.16
C LYS A 49 7.46 -11.13 -4.59
N GLU A 50 7.64 -9.95 -5.17
CA GLU A 50 8.24 -9.76 -6.50
C GLU A 50 9.71 -10.21 -6.48
N LYS A 51 10.52 -9.73 -5.53
CA LYS A 51 11.94 -10.12 -5.41
C LYS A 51 12.11 -11.61 -5.13
N ALA A 52 11.27 -12.18 -4.28
CA ALA A 52 11.26 -13.61 -3.99
C ALA A 52 10.79 -14.43 -5.19
N GLY A 53 9.77 -13.94 -5.92
CA GLY A 53 9.25 -14.52 -7.15
C GLY A 53 10.32 -14.57 -8.23
N GLU A 54 11.02 -13.46 -8.48
CA GLU A 54 12.12 -13.39 -9.44
C GLU A 54 13.27 -14.34 -9.09
N ALA A 55 13.67 -14.39 -7.81
CA ALA A 55 14.72 -15.29 -7.36
C ALA A 55 14.31 -16.77 -7.52
N ALA A 56 13.08 -17.10 -7.13
CA ALA A 56 12.52 -18.44 -7.28
C ALA A 56 12.37 -18.84 -8.76
N GLU A 57 11.95 -17.93 -9.64
CA GLU A 57 11.86 -18.18 -11.08
C GLU A 57 13.23 -18.40 -11.71
N LYS A 58 14.25 -17.60 -11.34
CA LYS A 58 15.63 -17.81 -11.80
C LYS A 58 16.15 -19.18 -11.37
N ILE A 59 15.93 -19.57 -10.13
CA ILE A 59 16.33 -20.89 -9.62
C ILE A 59 15.57 -22.00 -10.36
N LYS A 60 14.27 -21.86 -10.58
CA LYS A 60 13.44 -22.84 -11.29
C LYS A 60 13.86 -23.00 -12.76
N ASN A 61 14.27 -21.93 -13.44
CA ASN A 61 14.79 -21.99 -14.81
C ASN A 61 16.17 -22.68 -14.87
N VAL A 62 17.04 -22.45 -13.88
CA VAL A 62 18.35 -23.12 -13.81
C VAL A 62 18.19 -24.62 -13.50
N PHE A 63 17.24 -24.98 -12.63
CA PHE A 63 17.02 -26.38 -12.24
C PHE A 63 16.20 -27.19 -13.26
N LYS A 64 15.47 -26.51 -14.17
CA LYS A 64 14.66 -27.15 -15.22
C LYS A 64 15.38 -27.22 -16.58
N ARG A 65 16.68 -26.87 -16.62
CA ARG A 65 17.52 -27.05 -17.80
C ARG A 65 17.93 -28.51 -18.00
#